data_AF-A0A229SYR2-F1
#
_entry.id   AF-A0A229SYR2-F1
#
_cell.length_a   1.000
_cell.length_b   1.000
_cell.length_c   1.000
_cell.angle_alpha   90.00
_cell.angle_beta   90.00
_cell.angle_gamma   90.00
#
_symmetry.space_group_name_H-M   'P 1'
#
loop_
_entity.id
_entity.type
_entity.pdbx_description
1 polymer ?
#
loop_
_entity_poly.entity_id
_entity_poly.type
_entity_poly.pdbx_seq_one_letter_code
_entity_poly.pdbx_strand_id
1 'polypeptide(L)'
;MVDATAEIDEARPAISGELENLECARRQAEQAVADLKFFAAGGECATSRRELDALRESHDSDGAETRLLRPRWLPYLLWITLVANGLYDTMFFSTTWRQLADVSNEAWTVPWAISFLPGFTITAALLISGHQLAVMVARKRAIEERSKFRIRWRRKGLLSWRQVTETRDQKATPWPIWGIAISFTLLVLSTVGAWALIRAVQAETAGSVSINPVYFVLILLMFSITAIVAEIAHHNPAADNEKRVHGLMTKTEVRRDALITRAREALVGFTTVHKQLALLLESLQGRAHRHLDLAWAAILEERDGHGLAGDMAPEFSNQDEAEARFDGMREPQIRSALLTSAKQALEENAPTAIDKEMQQLFDELAGQTRSSLVEAATPTDPSPS
;
A
#
# COMPACT_ATOMS: atom_id res chain seq x y z
N MET A 1 -61.69 14.01 13.86
CA MET A 1 -60.84 14.52 12.78
C MET A 1 -59.40 14.25 13.17
N VAL A 2 -58.68 13.40 12.42
CA VAL A 2 -57.24 13.22 12.65
C VAL A 2 -56.55 14.48 12.11
N ASP A 3 -55.83 15.16 13.00
CA ASP A 3 -55.17 16.42 12.72
C ASP A 3 -53.86 16.16 11.95
N ALA A 4 -53.69 16.80 10.79
CA ALA A 4 -52.48 16.69 9.97
C ALA A 4 -51.20 17.05 10.77
N THR A 5 -51.33 17.92 11.78
CA THR A 5 -50.22 18.25 12.67
C THR A 5 -49.81 17.11 13.58
N ALA A 6 -50.76 16.27 14.03
CA ALA A 6 -50.47 15.12 14.87
C ALA A 6 -49.69 14.04 14.09
N GLU A 7 -50.00 13.86 12.81
CA GLU A 7 -49.28 12.90 11.95
C GLU A 7 -47.85 13.35 11.64
N ILE A 8 -47.63 14.66 11.43
CA ILE A 8 -46.29 15.23 11.26
C ILE A 8 -45.49 15.13 12.57
N ASP A 9 -46.12 15.39 13.72
CA ASP A 9 -45.47 15.28 15.02
C ASP A 9 -45.13 13.82 15.38
N GLU A 10 -45.95 12.85 14.98
CA GLU A 10 -45.66 11.41 15.11
C GLU A 10 -44.47 10.98 14.23
N ALA A 11 -44.31 11.59 13.04
CA ALA A 11 -43.21 11.31 12.12
C ALA A 11 -41.89 12.01 12.48
N ARG A 12 -41.91 12.97 13.42
CA ARG A 12 -40.73 13.72 13.88
C ARG A 12 -39.50 12.87 14.19
N PRO A 13 -39.57 11.79 15.02
CA PRO A 13 -38.39 10.97 15.32
C PRO A 13 -37.80 10.28 14.08
N ALA A 14 -38.64 9.92 13.10
CA ALA A 14 -38.17 9.32 11.85
C ALA A 14 -37.44 10.37 10.99
N ILE A 15 -37.98 11.59 10.87
CA ILE A 15 -37.31 12.68 10.14
C ILE A 15 -35.97 13.03 10.80
N SER A 16 -35.92 13.20 12.12
CA SER A 16 -34.67 13.51 12.82
C SER A 16 -33.63 12.40 12.66
N GLY A 17 -34.05 11.14 12.75
CA GLY A 17 -33.16 9.99 12.53
C GLY A 17 -32.56 9.97 11.12
N GLU A 18 -33.38 10.23 10.10
CA GLU A 18 -32.88 10.28 8.72
C GLU A 18 -32.00 11.50 8.43
N LEU A 19 -32.24 12.64 9.08
CA LEU A 19 -31.35 13.80 9.00
C LEU A 19 -29.98 13.51 9.62
N GLU A 20 -29.92 12.86 10.79
CA GLU A 20 -28.66 12.43 11.40
C GLU A 20 -27.90 11.42 10.52
N ASN A 21 -28.63 10.46 9.92
CA ASN A 21 -28.08 9.52 8.95
C ASN A 21 -27.51 10.25 7.72
N LEU A 22 -28.22 11.26 7.22
CA LEU A 22 -27.79 12.07 6.08
C LEU A 22 -26.47 12.79 6.37
N GLU A 23 -26.37 13.45 7.53
CA GLU A 23 -25.15 14.14 7.95
C GLU A 23 -23.98 13.17 8.18
N CYS A 24 -24.24 11.99 8.74
CA CYS A 24 -23.23 10.96 8.93
C CYS A 24 -22.72 10.44 7.58
N ALA A 25 -23.62 10.11 6.67
CA ALA A 25 -23.29 9.61 5.33
C ALA A 25 -22.56 10.67 4.50
N ARG A 26 -22.96 11.96 4.60
CA ARG A 26 -22.24 13.07 3.95
C ARG A 26 -20.81 13.15 4.44
N ARG A 27 -20.58 13.18 5.76
CA ARG A 27 -19.23 13.26 6.34
C ARG A 27 -18.35 12.09 5.92
N GLN A 28 -18.92 10.88 5.85
CA GLN A 28 -18.19 9.70 5.35
C GLN A 28 -17.81 9.83 3.87
N ALA A 29 -18.72 10.32 3.03
CA ALA A 29 -18.44 10.56 1.62
C ALA A 29 -17.38 11.64 1.41
N GLU A 30 -17.48 12.77 2.14
CA GLU A 30 -16.49 13.86 2.10
C GLU A 30 -15.10 13.39 2.55
N GLN A 31 -15.03 12.61 3.62
CA GLN A 31 -13.76 12.06 4.09
C GLN A 31 -13.14 11.10 3.06
N ALA A 32 -13.95 10.22 2.44
CA ALA A 32 -13.45 9.30 1.44
C ALA A 32 -12.96 10.03 0.17
N VAL A 33 -13.64 11.10 -0.24
CA VAL A 33 -13.20 11.97 -1.34
C VAL A 33 -11.94 12.75 -0.97
N ALA A 34 -11.83 13.25 0.26
CA ALA A 34 -10.62 13.93 0.75
C ALA A 34 -9.41 12.98 0.75
N ASP A 35 -9.57 11.74 1.22
CA ASP A 35 -8.50 10.72 1.20
C ASP A 35 -8.04 10.44 -0.25
N LEU A 36 -8.98 10.35 -1.19
CA LEU A 36 -8.67 10.17 -2.61
C LEU A 36 -7.94 11.39 -3.20
N LYS A 37 -8.35 12.60 -2.81
CA LYS A 37 -7.72 13.87 -3.22
C LYS A 37 -6.29 14.00 -2.71
N PHE A 38 -6.04 13.65 -1.45
CA PHE A 38 -4.68 13.62 -0.90
C PHE A 38 -3.80 12.61 -1.64
N PHE A 39 -4.34 11.45 -1.98
CA PHE A 39 -3.62 10.46 -2.78
C PHE A 39 -3.31 10.96 -4.20
N ALA A 40 -4.28 11.59 -4.87
CA ALA A 40 -4.08 12.18 -6.20
C ALA A 40 -3.04 13.31 -6.18
N ALA A 41 -3.11 14.21 -5.20
CA ALA A 41 -2.17 15.32 -5.01
C ALA A 41 -0.76 14.86 -4.68
N GLY A 42 -0.61 13.73 -3.96
CA GLY A 42 0.69 13.13 -3.67
C GLY A 42 1.42 12.61 -4.92
N GLY A 43 0.71 12.38 -6.03
CA GLY A 43 1.30 11.93 -7.28
C GLY A 43 1.99 10.57 -7.19
N GLU A 44 1.64 9.73 -6.20
CA GLU A 44 2.27 8.42 -5.94
C GLU A 44 2.21 7.51 -7.18
N CYS A 45 1.13 7.58 -7.95
CA CYS A 45 0.98 6.87 -9.22
C CYS A 45 1.97 7.35 -10.28
N ALA A 46 2.11 8.67 -10.43
CA ALA A 46 3.02 9.27 -11.41
C ALA A 46 4.49 9.02 -11.04
N THR A 47 4.85 9.10 -9.74
CA THR A 47 6.21 8.82 -9.27
C THR A 47 6.58 7.35 -9.45
N SER A 48 5.71 6.43 -9.04
CA SER A 48 5.94 4.98 -9.23
C SER A 48 6.13 4.63 -10.70
N ARG A 49 5.39 5.29 -11.59
CA ARG A 49 5.51 5.07 -13.03
C ARG A 49 6.77 5.67 -13.62
N ARG A 50 7.14 6.90 -13.23
CA ARG A 50 8.42 7.50 -13.61
C ARG A 50 9.61 6.65 -13.16
N GLU A 51 9.54 6.02 -11.98
CA GLU A 51 10.57 5.06 -11.55
C GLU A 51 10.63 3.82 -12.46
N LEU A 52 9.48 3.32 -12.91
CA LEU A 52 9.42 2.20 -13.85
C LEU A 52 9.95 2.58 -15.24
N ASP A 53 9.61 3.76 -15.73
CA ASP A 53 10.04 4.23 -17.04
C ASP A 53 11.54 4.58 -17.02
N ALA A 54 12.04 5.20 -15.95
CA ALA A 54 13.48 5.38 -15.73
C ALA A 54 14.24 4.05 -15.67
N LEU A 55 13.63 3.01 -15.07
CA LEU A 55 14.20 1.67 -15.07
C LEU A 55 14.25 1.09 -16.49
N ARG A 56 13.19 1.24 -17.28
CA ARG A 56 13.13 0.78 -18.68
C ARG A 56 14.17 1.50 -19.55
N GLU A 57 14.27 2.82 -19.43
CA GLU A 57 15.24 3.63 -20.15
C GLU A 57 16.69 3.24 -19.77
N SER A 58 16.93 2.95 -18.49
CA SER A 58 18.23 2.41 -18.04
C SER A 58 18.52 1.03 -18.67
N HIS A 59 17.51 0.19 -18.84
CA HIS A 59 17.66 -1.13 -19.47
C HIS A 59 17.88 -1.05 -20.99
N ASP A 60 17.45 0.02 -21.66
CA ASP A 60 17.71 0.24 -23.08
C ASP A 60 19.12 0.75 -23.36
N SER A 61 19.78 1.36 -22.36
CA SER A 61 21.16 1.84 -22.45
C SER A 61 22.22 0.85 -21.95
N ASP A 62 21.86 -0.11 -21.08
CA ASP A 62 22.82 -1.02 -20.39
C ASP A 62 23.13 -2.35 -21.15
N GLY A 63 22.68 -2.56 -22.39
CA GLY A 63 23.05 -3.73 -23.22
C GLY A 63 22.31 -5.05 -22.88
N ALA A 64 22.64 -6.13 -23.61
CA ALA A 64 21.85 -7.38 -23.60
C ALA A 64 22.13 -8.33 -22.41
N GLU A 65 23.31 -8.25 -21.78
CA GLU A 65 23.72 -9.21 -20.74
C GLU A 65 23.03 -8.96 -19.39
N THR A 66 22.63 -7.72 -19.10
CA THR A 66 21.91 -7.32 -17.88
C THR A 66 20.45 -7.82 -17.86
N ARG A 67 19.94 -8.27 -19.01
CA ARG A 67 18.54 -8.71 -19.24
C ARG A 67 18.29 -10.19 -18.95
N LEU A 68 19.31 -10.96 -18.59
CA LEU A 68 19.14 -12.39 -18.35
C LEU A 68 18.32 -12.62 -17.08
N LEU A 69 17.01 -12.83 -17.29
CA LEU A 69 16.07 -13.34 -16.30
C LEU A 69 16.70 -14.53 -15.59
N ARG A 70 16.80 -14.44 -14.27
CA ARG A 70 17.31 -15.54 -13.46
C ARG A 70 16.46 -16.79 -13.71
N PRO A 71 17.06 -17.97 -13.95
CA PRO A 71 16.31 -19.21 -13.98
C PRO A 71 15.55 -19.36 -12.65
N ARG A 72 14.24 -19.56 -12.71
CA ARG A 72 13.37 -19.61 -11.52
C ARG A 72 13.79 -20.65 -10.48
N TRP A 73 14.56 -21.67 -10.86
CA TRP A 73 15.06 -22.74 -10.00
C TRP A 73 16.35 -22.39 -9.22
N LEU A 74 17.16 -21.46 -9.74
CA LEU A 74 18.44 -21.07 -9.12
C LEU A 74 18.30 -20.48 -7.68
N PRO A 75 17.24 -19.71 -7.33
CA PRO A 75 17.00 -19.28 -5.94
C PRO A 75 16.82 -20.44 -4.99
N TYR A 76 16.04 -21.44 -5.41
CA TYR A 76 15.74 -22.60 -4.59
C TYR A 76 17.00 -23.42 -4.32
N LEU A 77 17.86 -23.59 -5.33
CA LEU A 77 19.12 -24.33 -5.16
C LEU A 77 20.05 -23.61 -4.18
N LEU A 78 20.16 -22.28 -4.26
CA LEU A 78 20.92 -21.47 -3.32
C LEU A 78 20.37 -21.58 -1.89
N TRP A 79 19.05 -21.45 -1.73
CA TRP A 79 18.39 -21.61 -0.43
C TRP A 79 18.60 -23.01 0.14
N ILE A 80 18.50 -24.06 -0.67
CA ILE A 80 18.75 -25.44 -0.24
C ILE A 80 20.19 -25.59 0.24
N THR A 81 21.18 -25.08 -0.52
CA THR A 81 22.59 -25.14 -0.08
C THR A 81 22.83 -24.34 1.20
N LEU A 82 22.20 -23.17 1.34
CA LEU A 82 22.41 -22.30 2.48
C LEU A 82 21.72 -22.84 3.75
N VAL A 83 20.52 -23.41 3.61
CA VAL A 83 19.81 -24.10 4.70
C VAL A 83 20.53 -25.39 5.08
N ALA A 84 21.00 -26.18 4.11
CA ALA A 84 21.77 -27.39 4.40
C ALA A 84 23.07 -27.06 5.14
N ASN A 85 23.79 -26.02 4.70
CA ASN A 85 25.00 -25.57 5.38
C ASN A 85 24.70 -25.05 6.80
N GLY A 86 23.74 -24.13 6.90
CA GLY A 86 23.38 -23.53 8.17
C GLY A 86 22.82 -24.54 9.17
N LEU A 87 22.05 -25.52 8.72
CA LEU A 87 21.54 -26.60 9.59
C LEU A 87 22.67 -27.51 10.04
N TYR A 88 23.59 -27.87 9.14
CA TYR A 88 24.76 -28.66 9.48
C TYR A 88 25.64 -27.96 10.52
N ASP A 89 26.00 -26.71 10.27
CA ASP A 89 26.82 -25.89 11.18
C ASP A 89 26.10 -25.68 12.52
N THR A 90 24.81 -25.30 12.49
CA THR A 90 24.01 -25.07 13.69
C THR A 90 23.83 -26.32 14.55
N MET A 91 23.53 -27.48 13.94
CA MET A 91 23.43 -28.74 14.67
C MET A 91 24.76 -29.12 15.32
N PHE A 92 25.87 -28.99 14.58
CA PHE A 92 27.18 -29.33 15.11
C PHE A 92 27.61 -28.38 16.24
N PHE A 93 27.47 -27.08 16.05
CA PHE A 93 27.74 -26.08 17.09
C PHE A 93 26.94 -26.34 18.37
N SER A 94 25.67 -26.74 18.23
CA SER A 94 24.84 -27.09 19.38
C SER A 94 25.41 -28.27 20.16
N THR A 95 25.91 -29.31 19.47
CA THR A 95 26.48 -30.48 20.12
C THR A 95 27.78 -30.16 20.85
N THR A 96 28.69 -29.41 20.22
CA THR A 96 29.96 -29.00 20.84
C THR A 96 29.74 -28.03 22.00
N TRP A 97 28.81 -27.08 21.85
CA TRP A 97 28.48 -26.14 22.92
C TRP A 97 27.87 -26.85 24.13
N ARG A 98 26.99 -27.83 23.91
CA ARG A 98 26.41 -28.64 24.99
C ARG A 98 27.46 -29.46 25.71
N GLN A 99 28.42 -30.04 24.98
CA GLN A 99 29.56 -30.75 25.57
C GLN A 99 30.44 -29.81 26.40
N LEU A 100 30.64 -28.57 25.95
CA LEU A 100 31.46 -27.59 26.67
C LEU A 100 30.74 -26.99 27.89
N ALA A 101 29.42 -26.81 27.79
CA ALA A 101 28.60 -26.22 28.84
C ALA A 101 28.02 -27.26 29.82
N ASP A 102 28.36 -28.54 29.65
CA ASP A 102 27.86 -29.69 30.42
C ASP A 102 26.32 -29.69 30.55
N VAL A 103 25.64 -29.31 29.47
CA VAL A 103 24.17 -29.22 29.43
C VAL A 103 23.61 -30.59 29.03
N SER A 104 22.78 -31.18 29.90
CA SER A 104 22.17 -32.49 29.66
C SER A 104 21.29 -32.48 28.40
N ASN A 105 21.27 -33.61 27.67
CA ASN A 105 20.45 -33.80 26.47
C ASN A 105 18.97 -34.06 26.79
N GLU A 106 18.59 -34.10 28.07
CA GLU A 106 17.24 -34.39 28.53
C GLU A 106 16.45 -33.08 28.69
N ALA A 107 15.52 -32.86 27.75
CA ALA A 107 14.54 -31.77 27.63
C ALA A 107 14.93 -30.50 26.85
N TRP A 108 13.91 -29.95 26.16
CA TRP A 108 13.90 -28.63 25.53
C TRP A 108 13.98 -27.53 26.62
N THR A 109 15.18 -27.26 27.10
CA THR A 109 15.44 -26.20 28.09
C THR A 109 15.96 -24.93 27.41
N VAL A 110 15.87 -23.77 28.07
CA VAL A 110 16.41 -22.50 27.53
C VAL A 110 17.90 -22.60 27.16
N PRO A 111 18.78 -23.25 27.95
CA PRO A 111 20.18 -23.51 27.56
C PRO A 111 20.32 -24.34 26.27
N TRP A 112 19.40 -25.28 26.03
CA TRP A 112 19.35 -26.07 24.79
C TRP A 112 19.10 -25.17 23.56
N ALA A 113 18.20 -24.18 23.67
CA ALA A 113 17.95 -23.23 22.59
C ALA A 113 19.15 -22.27 22.35
N ILE A 114 19.80 -21.80 23.43
CA ILE A 114 20.96 -20.90 23.35
C ILE A 114 22.15 -21.57 22.65
N SER A 115 22.29 -22.90 22.75
CA SER A 115 23.37 -23.64 22.09
C SER A 115 23.39 -23.53 20.55
N PHE A 116 22.27 -23.16 19.92
CA PHE A 116 22.19 -22.97 18.47
C PHE A 116 22.61 -21.57 17.99
N LEU A 117 22.68 -20.60 18.91
CA LEU A 117 22.90 -19.19 18.61
C LEU A 117 24.26 -18.92 17.92
N PRO A 118 25.38 -19.59 18.32
CA PRO A 118 26.66 -19.43 17.63
C PRO A 118 26.63 -19.90 16.17
N GLY A 119 26.03 -21.06 15.89
CA GLY A 119 25.94 -21.60 14.52
C GLY A 119 25.06 -20.74 13.62
N PHE A 120 23.95 -20.22 14.15
CA PHE A 120 23.12 -19.24 13.45
C PHE A 120 23.89 -17.95 13.15
N THR A 121 24.68 -17.45 14.11
CA THR A 121 25.48 -16.22 13.96
C THR A 121 26.52 -16.36 12.86
N ILE A 122 27.23 -17.51 12.79
CA ILE A 122 28.21 -17.78 11.73
C ILE A 122 27.53 -17.88 10.36
N THR A 123 26.39 -18.56 10.29
CA THR A 123 25.60 -18.67 9.05
C THR A 123 25.15 -17.29 8.56
N ALA A 124 24.63 -16.46 9.47
CA ALA A 124 24.23 -15.09 9.15
C ALA A 124 25.43 -14.24 8.70
N ALA A 125 26.59 -14.38 9.35
CA ALA A 125 27.81 -13.68 8.98
C ALA A 125 28.32 -14.10 7.58
N LEU A 126 28.23 -15.39 7.24
CA LEU A 126 28.54 -15.89 5.89
C LEU A 126 27.59 -15.31 4.84
N LEU A 127 26.29 -15.25 5.13
CA LEU A 127 25.31 -14.65 4.22
C LEU A 127 25.56 -13.15 4.02
N ILE A 128 25.81 -12.41 5.11
CA ILE A 128 26.14 -10.97 5.05
C ILE A 128 27.43 -10.74 4.26
N SER A 129 28.47 -11.56 4.48
CA SER A 129 29.74 -11.42 3.75
C SER A 129 29.59 -11.72 2.26
N GLY A 130 28.84 -12.77 1.91
CA GLY A 130 28.46 -13.09 0.53
C GLY A 130 27.71 -11.95 -0.13
N HIS A 131 26.68 -11.41 0.53
CA HIS A 131 25.89 -10.29 0.02
C HIS A 131 26.74 -9.02 -0.18
N GLN A 132 27.60 -8.65 0.78
CA GLN A 132 28.46 -7.49 0.64
C GLN A 132 29.43 -7.65 -0.54
N LEU A 133 30.07 -8.80 -0.69
CA LEU A 133 30.95 -9.08 -1.83
C LEU A 133 30.17 -9.01 -3.15
N ALA A 134 28.97 -9.58 -3.19
CA ALA A 134 28.12 -9.58 -4.36
C ALA A 134 27.76 -8.16 -4.81
N VAL A 135 27.37 -7.29 -3.87
CA VAL A 135 27.10 -5.87 -4.13
C VAL A 135 28.34 -5.16 -4.68
N MET A 136 29.53 -5.42 -4.14
CA MET A 136 30.77 -4.78 -4.61
C MET A 136 31.18 -5.25 -6.01
N VAL A 137 31.02 -6.55 -6.29
CA VAL A 137 31.26 -7.13 -7.63
C VAL A 137 30.29 -6.53 -8.65
N ALA A 138 29.00 -6.45 -8.32
CA ALA A 138 27.98 -5.86 -9.18
C ALA A 138 28.25 -4.37 -9.46
N ARG A 139 28.60 -3.59 -8.43
CA ARG A 139 28.98 -2.17 -8.60
C ARG A 139 30.22 -2.01 -9.48
N LYS A 140 31.21 -2.89 -9.35
CA LYS A 140 32.41 -2.86 -10.19
C LYS A 140 32.08 -3.15 -11.65
N ARG A 141 31.27 -4.19 -11.93
CA ARG A 141 30.81 -4.50 -13.30
C ARG A 141 30.08 -3.31 -13.92
N ALA A 142 29.15 -2.69 -13.19
CA ALA A 142 28.42 -1.51 -13.66
C ALA A 142 29.33 -0.30 -13.94
N ILE A 143 30.42 -0.11 -13.19
CA ILE A 143 31.42 0.95 -13.45
C ILE A 143 32.24 0.61 -14.71
N GLU A 144 32.65 -0.65 -14.87
CA GLU A 144 33.42 -1.10 -16.05
C GLU A 144 32.60 -1.00 -17.34
N GLU A 145 31.30 -1.29 -17.29
CA GLU A 145 30.36 -1.18 -18.42
C GLU A 145 30.10 0.26 -18.85
N ARG A 146 29.98 1.20 -17.89
CA ARG A 146 29.74 2.63 -18.18
C ARG A 146 30.99 3.37 -18.67
N SER A 147 32.16 2.82 -18.41
CA SER A 147 33.44 3.38 -18.83
C SER A 147 33.74 3.10 -20.31
N LYS A 148 33.39 4.04 -21.21
CA LYS A 148 33.78 3.97 -22.64
C LYS A 148 35.30 3.89 -22.87
N PHE A 149 36.08 4.30 -21.88
CA PHE A 149 37.53 4.12 -21.90
C PHE A 149 37.88 2.80 -21.21
N ARG A 150 38.42 1.83 -21.95
CA ARG A 150 39.10 0.67 -21.34
C ARG A 150 40.23 1.20 -20.46
N ILE A 151 39.97 1.29 -19.15
CA ILE A 151 40.99 1.65 -18.17
C ILE A 151 42.04 0.54 -18.23
N ARG A 152 43.17 0.84 -18.88
CA ARG A 152 44.36 -0.02 -18.92
C ARG A 152 44.86 -0.15 -17.48
N TRP A 153 44.43 -1.21 -16.80
CA TRP A 153 44.83 -1.60 -15.45
C TRP A 153 46.33 -1.90 -15.40
N ARG A 154 47.15 -0.85 -15.33
CA ARG A 154 48.54 -0.99 -14.86
C ARG A 154 48.51 -1.13 -13.35
N ARG A 155 48.51 -2.37 -12.84
CA ARG A 155 49.04 -2.88 -11.53
C ARG A 155 48.85 -2.07 -10.23
N LYS A 156 48.15 -0.96 -10.21
CA LYS A 156 47.75 -0.16 -9.04
C LYS A 156 46.24 -0.28 -8.95
N GLY A 157 45.64 -1.25 -8.29
CA GLY A 157 46.02 -1.94 -7.07
C GLY A 157 44.74 -1.98 -6.25
N LEU A 158 44.40 -3.11 -5.66
CA LEU A 158 43.21 -3.34 -4.82
C LEU A 158 43.05 -2.34 -3.63
N LEU A 159 43.99 -1.40 -3.47
CA LEU A 159 44.08 -0.38 -2.44
C LEU A 159 43.73 1.05 -2.88
N SER A 160 43.44 1.33 -4.16
CA SER A 160 43.11 2.71 -4.56
C SER A 160 41.71 3.09 -4.12
N TRP A 161 41.59 3.61 -2.90
CA TRP A 161 40.36 3.99 -2.21
C TRP A 161 39.60 5.17 -2.87
N ARG A 162 40.20 5.86 -3.85
CA ARG A 162 39.57 6.97 -4.58
C ARG A 162 40.24 7.18 -5.93
N GLN A 163 39.52 7.05 -7.04
CA GLN A 163 39.95 7.63 -8.33
C GLN A 163 39.30 9.02 -8.44
N VAL A 164 40.13 10.06 -8.47
CA VAL A 164 39.76 11.45 -8.11
C VAL A 164 39.24 12.27 -9.29
N THR A 165 39.14 11.74 -10.50
CA THR A 165 38.98 12.58 -11.70
C THR A 165 37.76 12.29 -12.57
N GLU A 166 36.64 11.88 -11.98
CA GLU A 166 35.37 11.74 -12.72
C GLU A 166 34.32 12.69 -12.13
N THR A 167 33.94 13.72 -12.91
CA THR A 167 32.77 14.56 -12.63
C THR A 167 31.53 13.68 -12.69
N ARG A 168 31.05 13.26 -11.50
CA ARG A 168 30.01 12.25 -11.33
C ARG A 168 28.64 12.92 -11.16
N ASP A 169 27.65 12.41 -11.88
CA ASP A 169 26.24 12.76 -11.70
C ASP A 169 25.76 12.39 -10.28
N GLN A 170 24.94 13.23 -9.64
CA GLN A 170 24.52 13.09 -8.24
C GLN A 170 23.76 11.79 -7.96
N LYS A 171 23.25 11.12 -8.99
CA LYS A 171 22.49 9.86 -8.89
C LYS A 171 23.36 8.59 -8.96
N ALA A 172 24.68 8.71 -9.11
CA ALA A 172 25.51 7.53 -9.39
C ALA A 172 25.99 6.82 -8.11
N THR A 173 25.91 5.48 -8.10
CA THR A 173 26.14 4.58 -6.95
C THR A 173 27.43 4.82 -6.15
N PRO A 174 27.45 4.66 -4.81
CA PRO A 174 28.68 4.88 -4.03
C PRO A 174 29.78 3.87 -4.40
N TRP A 175 31.04 4.34 -4.41
CA TRP A 175 32.22 3.53 -4.75
C TRP A 175 32.26 2.23 -3.94
N PRO A 176 32.71 1.12 -4.54
CA PRO A 176 32.81 -0.13 -3.82
C PRO A 176 33.93 -0.06 -2.77
N ILE A 177 33.58 -0.15 -1.49
CA ILE A 177 34.52 -0.16 -0.37
C ILE A 177 35.01 -1.60 -0.18
N TRP A 178 35.87 -2.06 -1.08
CA TRP A 178 36.41 -3.43 -1.08
C TRP A 178 37.10 -3.80 0.23
N GLY A 179 37.79 -2.84 0.86
CA GLY A 179 38.56 -3.10 2.09
C GLY A 179 37.71 -3.67 3.23
N ILE A 180 36.48 -3.17 3.42
CA ILE A 180 35.58 -3.64 4.49
C ILE A 180 34.98 -4.99 4.14
N ALA A 181 34.48 -5.16 2.91
CA ALA A 181 33.86 -6.41 2.49
C ALA A 181 34.87 -7.58 2.49
N ILE A 182 36.09 -7.34 2.00
CA ILE A 182 37.16 -8.35 1.98
C ILE A 182 37.63 -8.66 3.40
N SER A 183 37.89 -7.66 4.24
CA SER A 183 38.36 -7.90 5.61
C SER A 183 37.31 -8.64 6.44
N PHE A 184 36.03 -8.29 6.30
CA PHE A 184 34.93 -8.98 6.97
C PHE A 184 34.80 -10.43 6.49
N THR A 185 34.86 -10.68 5.18
CA THR A 185 34.80 -12.05 4.65
C THR A 185 35.99 -12.89 5.11
N LEU A 186 37.20 -12.33 5.09
CA LEU A 186 38.40 -12.99 5.58
C LEU A 186 38.30 -13.30 7.07
N LEU A 187 37.74 -12.40 7.88
CA LEU A 187 37.51 -12.62 9.29
C LEU A 187 36.56 -13.82 9.50
N VAL A 188 35.42 -13.84 8.81
CA VAL A 188 34.43 -14.93 8.91
C VAL A 188 35.04 -16.27 8.45
N LEU A 189 35.74 -16.30 7.30
CA LEU A 189 36.42 -17.50 6.82
C LEU A 189 37.52 -17.97 7.77
N SER A 190 38.24 -17.05 8.41
CA SER A 190 39.27 -17.38 9.41
C SER A 190 38.63 -17.98 10.66
N THR A 191 37.50 -17.44 11.12
CA THR A 191 36.72 -18.00 12.23
C THR A 191 36.23 -19.41 11.90
N VAL A 192 35.63 -19.61 10.71
CA VAL A 192 35.17 -20.93 10.26
C VAL A 192 36.35 -21.91 10.14
N GLY A 193 37.48 -21.48 9.59
CA GLY A 193 38.68 -22.30 9.45
C GLY A 193 39.30 -22.70 10.79
N ALA A 194 39.39 -21.76 11.74
CA ALA A 194 39.86 -22.03 13.10
C ALA A 194 38.96 -23.05 13.81
N TRP A 195 37.64 -22.90 13.67
CA TRP A 195 36.67 -23.85 14.21
C TRP A 195 36.77 -25.23 13.55
N ALA A 196 36.92 -25.28 12.23
CA ALA A 196 37.12 -26.53 11.50
C ALA A 196 38.39 -27.26 11.97
N LEU A 197 39.46 -26.52 12.28
CA LEU A 197 40.71 -27.09 12.81
C LEU A 197 40.51 -27.68 14.21
N ILE A 198 39.87 -26.94 15.12
CA ILE A 198 39.55 -27.42 16.47
C ILE A 198 38.73 -28.71 16.39
N ARG A 199 37.71 -28.73 15.52
CA ARG A 199 36.88 -29.92 15.26
C ARG A 199 37.71 -31.09 14.76
N ALA A 200 38.59 -30.85 13.81
CA ALA A 200 39.35 -31.90 13.17
C ALA A 200 40.31 -32.60 14.15
N VAL A 201 40.95 -31.82 15.03
CA VAL A 201 41.79 -32.34 16.12
C VAL A 201 40.95 -33.12 17.14
N GLN A 202 39.77 -32.63 17.53
CA GLN A 202 38.88 -33.35 18.45
C GLN A 202 38.41 -34.69 17.87
N ALA A 203 38.04 -34.72 16.58
CA ALA A 203 37.59 -35.94 15.91
C ALA A 203 38.70 -37.00 15.81
N GLU A 204 39.95 -36.57 15.60
CA GLU A 204 41.14 -37.43 15.60
C GLU A 204 41.39 -38.00 17.00
N THR A 205 41.34 -37.17 18.05
CA THR A 205 41.52 -37.64 19.44
C THR A 205 40.43 -38.61 19.92
N ALA A 206 39.21 -38.48 19.39
CA ALA A 206 38.08 -39.35 19.73
C ALA A 206 38.08 -40.68 18.94
N GLY A 207 39.04 -40.92 18.04
CA GLY A 207 39.14 -42.15 17.24
C GLY A 207 37.99 -42.37 16.26
N SER A 208 37.18 -41.35 16.01
CA SER A 208 35.90 -41.46 15.31
C SER A 208 36.01 -41.36 13.79
N VAL A 209 37.08 -40.78 13.25
CA VAL A 209 37.27 -40.54 11.81
C VAL A 209 38.76 -40.57 11.46
N SER A 210 39.17 -41.36 10.46
CA SER A 210 40.57 -41.46 9.97
C SER A 210 40.95 -40.40 8.92
N ILE A 211 40.12 -39.38 8.75
CA ILE A 211 40.31 -38.33 7.75
C ILE A 211 41.32 -37.33 8.32
N ASN A 212 42.37 -37.04 7.55
CA ASN A 212 43.38 -36.05 7.94
C ASN A 212 42.69 -34.69 8.22
N PRO A 213 42.98 -34.06 9.37
CA PRO A 213 42.39 -32.80 9.77
C PRO A 213 42.42 -31.69 8.73
N VAL A 214 43.48 -31.65 7.92
CA VAL A 214 43.68 -30.65 6.87
C VAL A 214 42.62 -30.79 5.77
N TYR A 215 42.30 -32.01 5.34
CA TYR A 215 41.27 -32.23 4.31
C TYR A 215 39.89 -31.82 4.80
N PHE A 216 39.60 -32.07 6.08
CA PHE A 216 38.34 -31.68 6.69
C PHE A 216 38.15 -30.15 6.69
N VAL A 217 39.19 -29.40 7.09
CA VAL A 217 39.19 -27.93 7.05
C VAL A 217 39.02 -27.41 5.62
N LEU A 218 39.73 -27.99 4.65
CA LEU A 218 39.66 -27.59 3.26
C LEU A 218 38.26 -27.80 2.66
N ILE A 219 37.57 -28.90 2.99
CA ILE A 219 36.22 -29.16 2.51
C ILE A 219 35.22 -28.12 3.06
N LEU A 220 35.29 -27.79 4.35
CA LEU A 220 34.41 -26.77 4.95
C LEU A 220 34.66 -25.38 4.38
N LEU A 221 35.92 -25.00 4.19
CA LEU A 221 36.29 -23.74 3.55
C LEU A 221 35.83 -23.71 2.09
N MET A 222 36.03 -24.79 1.32
CA MET A 222 35.52 -24.91 -0.05
C MET A 222 34.00 -24.74 -0.10
N PHE A 223 33.26 -25.33 0.83
CA PHE A 223 31.81 -25.21 0.89
C PHE A 223 31.36 -23.78 1.22
N SER A 224 32.03 -23.12 2.16
CA SER A 224 31.79 -21.73 2.54
C SER A 224 32.09 -20.77 1.37
N ILE A 225 33.21 -20.96 0.69
CA ILE A 225 33.59 -20.20 -0.51
C ILE A 225 32.58 -20.44 -1.64
N THR A 226 32.14 -21.68 -1.84
CA THR A 226 31.14 -22.02 -2.87
C THR A 226 29.82 -21.31 -2.59
N ALA A 227 29.36 -21.27 -1.33
CA ALA A 227 28.17 -20.52 -0.95
C ALA A 227 28.30 -19.02 -1.23
N ILE A 228 29.44 -18.41 -0.90
CA ILE A 228 29.74 -17.01 -1.20
C ILE A 228 29.75 -16.76 -2.72
N VAL A 229 30.42 -17.61 -3.49
CA VAL A 229 30.48 -17.50 -4.96
C VAL A 229 29.10 -17.69 -5.59
N ALA A 230 28.30 -18.62 -5.08
CA ALA A 230 26.93 -18.83 -5.53
C ALA A 230 26.04 -17.60 -5.26
N GLU A 231 26.21 -16.94 -4.12
CA GLU A 231 25.53 -15.68 -3.79
C GLU A 231 25.97 -14.54 -4.72
N ILE A 232 27.27 -14.41 -5.00
CA ILE A 232 27.81 -13.43 -5.96
C ILE A 232 27.26 -13.69 -7.36
N ALA A 233 27.24 -14.94 -7.81
CA ALA A 233 26.73 -15.33 -9.11
C ALA A 233 25.21 -15.12 -9.21
N HIS A 234 24.51 -15.23 -8.09
CA HIS A 234 23.09 -14.94 -8.03
C HIS A 234 22.80 -13.45 -8.13
N HIS A 235 23.53 -12.60 -7.39
CA HIS A 235 23.15 -11.21 -7.18
C HIS A 235 23.01 -10.45 -8.50
N ASN A 236 21.77 -10.14 -8.87
CA ASN A 236 21.43 -9.37 -10.04
C ASN A 236 20.69 -8.10 -9.58
N PRO A 237 21.40 -6.96 -9.49
CA PRO A 237 20.80 -5.71 -8.99
C PRO A 237 19.67 -5.20 -9.90
N ALA A 238 19.69 -5.53 -11.19
CA ALA A 238 18.63 -5.13 -12.12
C ALA A 238 17.32 -5.86 -11.81
N ALA A 239 17.39 -7.18 -11.61
CA ALA A 239 16.23 -7.99 -11.24
C ALA A 239 15.65 -7.60 -9.87
N ASP A 240 16.49 -7.22 -8.91
CA ASP A 240 16.05 -6.78 -7.59
C ASP A 240 15.41 -5.37 -7.63
N ASN A 241 15.96 -4.46 -8.45
CA ASN A 241 15.36 -3.15 -8.69
C ASN A 241 14.02 -3.27 -9.43
N GLU A 242 13.93 -4.13 -10.43
CA GLU A 242 12.68 -4.40 -11.16
C GLU A 242 11.60 -4.95 -10.22
N LYS A 243 11.93 -5.94 -9.39
CA LYS A 243 11.01 -6.44 -8.36
C LYS A 243 10.58 -5.36 -7.36
N ARG A 244 11.51 -4.50 -6.93
CA ARG A 244 11.21 -3.40 -6.00
C ARG A 244 10.24 -2.41 -6.63
N VAL A 245 10.51 -1.96 -7.85
CA VAL A 245 9.67 -0.99 -8.57
C VAL A 245 8.31 -1.59 -8.92
N HIS A 246 8.25 -2.83 -9.39
CA HIS A 246 6.98 -3.54 -9.60
C HIS A 246 6.20 -3.73 -8.30
N GLY A 247 6.87 -4.06 -7.19
CA GLY A 247 6.25 -4.17 -5.88
C GLY A 247 5.67 -2.84 -5.39
N LEU A 248 6.37 -1.73 -5.61
CA LEU A 248 5.85 -0.37 -5.32
C LEU A 248 4.66 -0.03 -6.20
N MET A 249 4.74 -0.26 -7.51
CA MET A 249 3.65 -0.02 -8.45
C MET A 249 2.40 -0.80 -8.06
N THR A 250 2.53 -2.10 -7.79
CA THR A 250 1.41 -2.96 -7.39
C THR A 250 0.77 -2.47 -6.09
N LYS A 251 1.58 -2.06 -5.10
CA LYS A 251 1.07 -1.49 -3.85
C LYS A 251 0.32 -0.19 -4.07
N THR A 252 0.83 0.70 -4.92
CA THR A 252 0.19 1.97 -5.27
C THR A 252 -1.12 1.74 -6.02
N GLU A 253 -1.18 0.79 -6.96
CA GLU A 253 -2.40 0.40 -7.68
C GLU A 253 -3.46 -0.18 -6.74
N VAL A 254 -3.08 -1.11 -5.86
CA VAL A 254 -3.99 -1.68 -4.86
C VAL A 254 -4.54 -0.58 -3.93
N ARG A 255 -3.67 0.36 -3.49
CA ARG A 255 -4.08 1.48 -2.64
C ARG A 255 -5.04 2.43 -3.37
N ARG A 256 -4.74 2.76 -4.63
CA ARG A 256 -5.63 3.56 -5.49
C ARG A 256 -7.00 2.91 -5.61
N ASP A 257 -7.03 1.63 -5.97
CA ASP A 257 -8.29 0.91 -6.24
C ASP A 257 -9.13 0.76 -4.96
N ALA A 258 -8.47 0.55 -3.81
CA ALA A 258 -9.14 0.55 -2.51
C ALA A 258 -9.76 1.92 -2.18
N LEU A 259 -9.04 3.03 -2.42
CA LEU A 259 -9.56 4.38 -2.19
C LEU A 259 -10.73 4.72 -3.13
N ILE A 260 -10.63 4.36 -4.42
CA ILE A 260 -11.72 4.54 -5.40
C ILE A 260 -12.96 3.76 -4.96
N THR A 261 -12.78 2.50 -4.55
CA THR A 261 -13.89 1.65 -4.11
C THR A 261 -14.56 2.25 -2.87
N ARG A 262 -13.78 2.67 -1.88
CA ARG A 262 -14.29 3.29 -0.66
C ARG A 262 -15.04 4.60 -0.94
N ALA A 263 -14.53 5.45 -1.82
CA ALA A 263 -15.21 6.69 -2.21
C ALA A 263 -16.54 6.42 -2.92
N ARG A 264 -16.59 5.42 -3.82
CA ARG A 264 -17.82 5.01 -4.50
C ARG A 264 -18.85 4.45 -3.52
N GLU A 265 -18.44 3.55 -2.63
CA GLU A 265 -19.32 2.97 -1.62
C GLU A 265 -19.90 4.05 -0.69
N ALA A 266 -19.07 5.00 -0.25
CA ALA A 266 -19.52 6.10 0.58
C ALA A 266 -20.50 7.04 -0.16
N LEU A 267 -20.25 7.35 -1.43
CA LEU A 267 -21.16 8.16 -2.25
C LEU A 267 -22.49 7.44 -2.52
N VAL A 268 -22.47 6.14 -2.79
CA VAL A 268 -23.68 5.33 -2.95
C VAL A 268 -24.47 5.30 -1.64
N GLY A 269 -23.81 5.13 -0.50
CA GLY A 269 -24.42 5.22 0.82
C GLY A 269 -25.10 6.57 1.04
N PHE A 270 -24.39 7.67 0.80
CA PHE A 270 -24.93 9.03 0.91
C PHE A 270 -26.13 9.27 -0.02
N THR A 271 -26.02 8.87 -1.29
CA THR A 271 -27.12 9.00 -2.26
C THR A 271 -28.35 8.18 -1.87
N THR A 272 -28.14 7.02 -1.24
CA THR A 272 -29.23 6.16 -0.78
C THR A 272 -29.99 6.82 0.37
N VAL A 273 -29.27 7.32 1.37
CA VAL A 273 -29.88 8.03 2.51
C VAL A 273 -30.60 9.31 2.05
N HIS A 274 -29.98 10.07 1.13
CA HIS A 274 -30.60 11.25 0.52
C HIS A 274 -31.94 10.94 -0.15
N LYS A 275 -31.99 9.86 -0.95
CA LYS A 275 -33.24 9.39 -1.59
C LYS A 275 -34.27 8.87 -0.59
N GLN A 276 -33.83 8.18 0.47
CA GLN A 276 -34.72 7.71 1.52
C GLN A 276 -35.41 8.87 2.24
N LEU A 277 -34.66 9.91 2.61
CA LEU A 277 -35.21 11.13 3.18
C LEU A 277 -36.17 11.83 2.21
N ALA A 278 -35.82 11.92 0.92
CA ALA A 278 -36.70 12.51 -0.11
C ALA A 278 -38.05 11.79 -0.19
N LEU A 279 -38.02 10.46 -0.28
CA LEU A 279 -39.22 9.62 -0.35
C LEU A 279 -40.05 9.72 0.94
N LEU A 280 -39.40 9.78 2.10
CA LEU A 280 -40.06 9.95 3.39
C LEU A 280 -40.79 11.31 3.44
N LEU A 281 -40.14 12.39 3.02
CA LEU A 281 -40.74 13.72 2.96
C LEU A 281 -41.90 13.80 1.96
N GLU A 282 -41.74 13.23 0.76
CA GLU A 282 -42.79 13.16 -0.25
C GLU A 282 -44.01 12.37 0.27
N SER A 283 -43.77 11.25 0.95
CA SER A 283 -44.84 10.45 1.56
C SER A 283 -45.58 11.20 2.67
N LEU A 284 -44.86 11.98 3.50
CA LEU A 284 -45.45 12.77 4.57
C LEU A 284 -46.24 13.95 4.04
N GLN A 285 -45.72 14.63 3.01
CA GLN A 285 -46.46 15.68 2.31
C GLN A 285 -47.73 15.13 1.66
N GLY A 286 -47.67 13.97 1.01
CA GLY A 286 -48.84 13.32 0.42
C GLY A 286 -49.91 12.93 1.45
N ARG A 287 -49.50 12.47 2.64
CA ARG A 287 -50.42 12.15 3.75
C ARG A 287 -51.04 13.41 4.35
N ALA A 288 -50.24 14.44 4.62
CA ALA A 288 -50.72 15.73 5.13
C ALA A 288 -51.72 16.39 4.17
N HIS A 289 -51.44 16.40 2.86
CA HIS A 289 -52.37 16.91 1.84
C HIS A 289 -53.70 16.14 1.84
N ARG A 290 -53.66 14.80 1.94
CA ARG A 290 -54.89 14.00 2.01
C ARG A 290 -55.75 14.37 3.22
N HIS A 291 -55.14 14.63 4.38
CA HIS A 291 -55.87 15.07 5.57
C HIS A 291 -56.51 16.45 5.40
N LEU A 292 -55.84 17.37 4.69
CA LEU A 292 -56.42 18.66 4.33
C LEU A 292 -57.58 18.52 3.34
N ASP A 293 -57.41 17.71 2.30
CA ASP A 293 -58.45 17.49 1.28
C ASP A 293 -59.73 16.94 1.93
N LEU A 294 -59.58 15.98 2.85
CA LEU A 294 -60.69 15.43 3.63
C LEU A 294 -61.32 16.46 4.57
N ALA A 295 -60.51 17.34 5.18
CA ALA A 295 -61.02 18.40 6.03
C ALA A 295 -61.82 19.44 5.25
N TRP A 296 -61.32 19.85 4.09
CA TRP A 296 -62.03 20.75 3.18
C TRP A 296 -63.30 20.14 2.63
N ALA A 297 -63.28 18.85 2.24
CA ALA A 297 -64.47 18.15 1.80
C ALA A 297 -65.56 18.14 2.89
N ALA A 298 -65.19 17.90 4.15
CA ALA A 298 -66.13 17.94 5.28
C ALA A 298 -66.71 19.35 5.52
N ILE A 299 -65.88 20.40 5.45
CA ILE A 299 -66.34 21.79 5.58
C ILE A 299 -67.31 22.16 4.45
N LEU A 300 -67.02 21.74 3.22
CA LEU A 300 -67.88 21.99 2.07
C LEU A 300 -69.21 21.24 2.19
N GLU A 301 -69.20 19.99 2.66
CA GLU A 301 -70.41 19.19 2.90
C GLU A 301 -71.30 19.81 3.99
N GLU A 302 -70.70 20.30 5.09
CA GLU A 302 -71.43 21.00 6.16
C GLU A 302 -72.08 22.30 5.65
N ARG A 303 -71.36 23.08 4.82
CA ARG A 303 -71.90 24.30 4.20
C ARG A 303 -73.05 24.03 3.24
N ASP A 304 -72.95 22.96 2.44
CA ASP A 304 -74.04 22.54 1.54
C ASP A 304 -75.29 22.16 2.35
N GLY A 305 -75.12 21.41 3.44
CA GLY A 305 -76.20 21.06 4.37
C GLY A 305 -76.90 22.26 5.03
N HIS A 306 -76.23 23.40 5.16
CA HIS A 306 -76.78 24.64 5.71
C HIS A 306 -77.28 25.64 4.64
N GLY A 307 -77.29 25.28 3.36
CA GLY A 307 -77.74 26.15 2.27
C GLY A 307 -76.81 27.34 2.00
N LEU A 308 -75.56 27.27 2.45
CA LEU A 308 -74.52 28.30 2.31
C LEU A 308 -73.50 27.95 1.18
N ALA A 309 -73.95 27.19 0.19
CA ALA A 309 -73.15 26.76 -0.94
C ALA A 309 -72.77 27.97 -1.83
N GLY A 310 -71.49 28.30 -1.87
CA GLY A 310 -70.90 29.34 -2.72
C GLY A 310 -69.38 29.19 -2.81
N ASP A 311 -68.88 29.37 -4.04
CA ASP A 311 -67.52 29.31 -4.62
C ASP A 311 -66.50 28.27 -4.11
N MET A 312 -65.82 27.65 -5.08
CA MET A 312 -64.93 26.48 -4.93
C MET A 312 -63.79 26.67 -3.91
N ALA A 313 -63.30 25.55 -3.39
CA ALA A 313 -62.13 25.49 -2.52
C ALA A 313 -60.94 26.33 -3.07
N PRO A 314 -60.26 27.13 -2.24
CA PRO A 314 -59.17 28.00 -2.69
C PRO A 314 -57.95 27.19 -3.13
N GLU A 315 -57.19 27.74 -4.09
CA GLU A 315 -55.86 27.23 -4.45
C GLU A 315 -54.88 27.38 -3.27
N PHE A 316 -54.06 26.34 -3.07
CA PHE A 316 -53.13 26.20 -1.96
C PHE A 316 -52.11 27.36 -1.90
N SER A 317 -52.07 28.08 -0.77
CA SER A 317 -51.00 29.04 -0.43
C SER A 317 -50.02 28.40 0.54
N ASN A 318 -48.73 28.40 0.19
CA ASN A 318 -47.65 27.91 1.05
C ASN A 318 -47.18 28.95 2.08
N GLN A 319 -47.94 30.01 2.32
CA GLN A 319 -47.54 31.07 3.25
C GLN A 319 -47.99 30.77 4.68
N ASP A 320 -47.05 30.86 5.62
CA ASP A 320 -47.27 30.73 7.08
C ASP A 320 -48.21 31.81 7.67
N GLU A 321 -48.66 32.77 6.85
CA GLU A 321 -49.69 33.75 7.22
C GLU A 321 -51.06 33.28 6.72
N ALA A 322 -51.78 32.60 7.60
CA ALA A 322 -53.19 32.30 7.43
C ALA A 322 -54.00 33.61 7.49
N GLU A 323 -54.07 34.35 6.39
CA GLU A 323 -55.19 35.26 6.16
C GLU A 323 -56.42 34.39 5.92
N ALA A 324 -57.31 34.36 6.92
CA ALA A 324 -58.58 33.65 6.84
C ALA A 324 -59.35 34.11 5.58
N ARG A 325 -59.32 33.30 4.51
CA ARG A 325 -59.98 33.63 3.25
C ARG A 325 -61.50 33.45 3.29
N PHE A 326 -62.02 32.79 4.32
CA PHE A 326 -63.44 32.71 4.60
C PHE A 326 -63.80 33.46 5.88
N ASP A 327 -64.73 34.40 5.76
CA ASP A 327 -65.22 35.21 6.87
C ASP A 327 -65.80 34.30 7.97
N GLY A 328 -65.12 34.25 9.12
CA GLY A 328 -65.55 33.50 10.30
C GLY A 328 -65.05 32.05 10.46
N MET A 329 -64.24 31.49 9.56
CA MET A 329 -63.68 30.13 9.70
C MET A 329 -62.16 30.11 9.85
N ARG A 330 -61.67 29.30 10.79
CA ARG A 330 -60.22 29.03 10.95
C ARG A 330 -59.78 28.03 9.89
N GLU A 331 -58.84 28.42 9.04
CA GLU A 331 -58.16 27.48 8.15
C GLU A 331 -57.38 26.43 8.96
N PRO A 332 -57.34 25.16 8.51
CA PRO A 332 -56.52 24.14 9.15
C PRO A 332 -55.03 24.49 9.01
N GLN A 333 -54.37 24.79 10.12
CA GLN A 333 -52.95 25.13 10.16
C GLN A 333 -52.09 23.84 10.07
N ILE A 334 -51.26 23.71 9.04
CA ILE A 334 -50.18 22.72 9.04
C ILE A 334 -48.93 23.37 9.61
N ARG A 335 -48.33 22.75 10.64
CA ARG A 335 -46.98 23.11 11.09
C ARG A 335 -45.95 22.67 10.04
N SER A 336 -45.68 23.57 9.10
CA SER A 336 -44.78 23.41 7.93
C SER A 336 -43.29 23.34 8.31
N ALA A 337 -42.89 23.95 9.43
CA ALA A 337 -41.48 24.22 9.75
C ALA A 337 -40.55 22.99 9.73
N LEU A 338 -41.02 21.82 10.20
CA LEU A 338 -40.23 20.58 10.19
C LEU A 338 -39.99 20.07 8.76
N LEU A 339 -41.04 20.09 7.92
CA LEU A 339 -40.94 19.67 6.52
C LEU A 339 -40.10 20.67 5.71
N THR A 340 -40.24 21.97 5.99
CA THR A 340 -39.43 23.03 5.37
C THR A 340 -37.96 22.88 5.74
N SER A 341 -37.64 22.65 7.02
CA SER A 341 -36.26 22.44 7.49
C SER A 341 -35.65 21.17 6.89
N ALA A 342 -36.39 20.06 6.83
CA ALA A 342 -35.89 18.82 6.24
C ALA A 342 -35.70 18.94 4.72
N LYS A 343 -36.57 19.67 4.03
CA LYS A 343 -36.43 19.98 2.60
C LYS A 343 -35.20 20.85 2.35
N GLN A 344 -35.00 21.89 3.15
CA GLN A 344 -33.81 22.73 3.08
C GLN A 344 -32.52 21.91 3.29
N ALA A 345 -32.50 21.02 4.29
CA ALA A 345 -31.37 20.12 4.51
C ALA A 345 -31.13 19.21 3.30
N LEU A 346 -32.18 18.75 2.62
CA LEU A 346 -32.07 17.90 1.42
C LEU A 346 -31.48 18.65 0.23
N GLU A 347 -31.82 19.92 0.06
CA GLU A 347 -31.29 20.81 -0.98
C GLU A 347 -29.84 21.21 -0.71
N GLU A 348 -29.50 21.56 0.54
CA GLU A 348 -28.13 21.92 0.96
C GLU A 348 -27.17 20.74 0.87
N ASN A 349 -27.65 19.52 1.10
CA ASN A 349 -26.85 18.29 1.08
C ASN A 349 -27.05 17.49 -0.22
N ALA A 350 -27.14 18.16 -1.37
CA ALA A 350 -27.29 17.48 -2.66
C ALA A 350 -26.03 16.67 -3.04
N PRO A 351 -26.15 15.37 -3.41
CA PRO A 351 -25.01 14.51 -3.74
C PRO A 351 -24.26 14.91 -5.02
N THR A 352 -24.85 15.79 -5.84
CA THR A 352 -24.28 16.25 -7.12
C THR A 352 -22.93 16.94 -6.97
N ALA A 353 -22.69 17.66 -5.86
CA ALA A 353 -21.42 18.34 -5.63
C ALA A 353 -20.28 17.33 -5.41
N ILE A 354 -20.52 16.34 -4.55
CA ILE A 354 -19.54 15.29 -4.21
C ILE A 354 -19.32 14.36 -5.42
N ASP A 355 -20.37 14.01 -6.16
CA ASP A 355 -20.26 13.20 -7.38
C ASP A 355 -19.40 13.89 -8.44
N LYS A 356 -19.61 15.20 -8.65
CA LYS A 356 -18.80 15.99 -9.58
C LYS A 356 -17.33 16.07 -9.15
N GLU A 357 -17.04 16.28 -7.87
CA GLU A 357 -15.66 16.26 -7.36
C GLU A 357 -15.02 14.87 -7.54
N MET A 358 -15.77 13.79 -7.28
CA MET A 358 -15.30 12.43 -7.48
C MET A 358 -14.98 12.12 -8.96
N GLN A 359 -15.84 12.56 -9.89
CA GLN A 359 -15.59 12.41 -11.33
C GLN A 359 -14.33 13.15 -11.77
N GLN A 360 -14.13 14.38 -11.29
CA GLN A 360 -12.91 15.14 -11.58
C GLN A 360 -11.64 14.43 -11.07
N LEU A 361 -11.69 13.85 -9.86
CA LEU A 361 -10.58 13.08 -9.31
C LEU A 361 -10.30 11.80 -10.10
N PHE A 362 -11.34 11.13 -10.61
CA PHE A 362 -11.16 9.96 -11.49
C PHE A 362 -10.50 10.35 -12.80
N ASP A 363 -10.92 11.46 -13.42
CA ASP A 363 -10.31 11.97 -14.64
C ASP A 363 -8.85 12.39 -14.40
N GLU A 364 -8.55 13.00 -13.26
CA GLU A 364 -7.19 13.36 -12.86
C GLU A 364 -6.30 12.12 -12.67
N LEU A 365 -6.76 11.11 -11.93
CA LEU A 365 -6.02 9.86 -11.70
C LEU A 365 -5.84 9.06 -13.01
N ALA A 366 -6.85 9.03 -13.87
CA ALA A 366 -6.75 8.46 -15.21
C ALA A 366 -5.75 9.24 -16.06
N GLY A 367 -5.77 10.58 -15.94
CA GLY A 367 -4.83 11.51 -16.55
C GLY A 367 -3.40 11.23 -16.13
N GLN A 368 -3.11 11.07 -14.84
CA GLN A 368 -1.77 10.74 -14.32
C GLN A 368 -1.26 9.38 -14.84
N THR A 369 -2.18 8.43 -15.03
CA THR A 369 -1.86 7.11 -15.60
C THR A 369 -1.60 7.17 -17.11
N ARG A 370 -2.23 8.11 -17.82
CA ARG A 370 -2.12 8.28 -19.28
C ARG A 370 -1.03 9.28 -19.70
N SER A 371 -0.83 10.38 -18.99
CA SER A 371 0.20 11.37 -19.27
C SER A 371 1.60 10.76 -19.12
N SER A 372 1.79 9.88 -18.13
CA SER A 372 3.00 9.08 -18.01
C SER A 372 3.23 8.13 -19.20
N LEU A 373 2.17 7.63 -19.86
CA LEU A 373 2.30 6.84 -21.10
C LEU A 373 2.71 7.70 -22.31
N VAL A 374 2.24 8.94 -22.39
CA VAL A 374 2.54 9.85 -23.52
C VAL A 374 3.91 10.50 -23.35
N GLU A 375 4.28 10.89 -22.14
CA GLU A 375 5.61 11.44 -21.80
C GLU A 375 6.71 10.38 -22.02
N ALA A 376 6.43 9.10 -21.77
CA ALA A 376 7.33 7.99 -22.12
C ALA A 376 7.40 7.67 -23.64
N ALA A 377 6.37 8.04 -24.41
CA ALA A 377 6.31 7.79 -25.86
C ALA A 377 6.84 8.94 -26.72
N THR A 378 7.11 10.10 -26.12
CA THR A 378 7.66 11.26 -26.82
C THR A 378 9.18 11.23 -26.66
N PRO A 379 9.95 10.80 -27.67
CA PRO A 379 11.41 10.86 -27.57
C PRO A 379 11.80 12.32 -27.35
N THR A 380 12.50 12.58 -26.25
CA THR A 380 13.12 13.86 -25.97
C THR A 380 14.13 14.12 -27.10
N ASP A 381 13.70 14.89 -28.09
CA ASP A 381 14.56 15.31 -29.19
C ASP A 381 15.74 16.06 -28.54
N PRO A 382 16.99 15.60 -28.72
CA PRO A 382 18.12 16.29 -28.12
C PRO A 382 18.19 17.69 -28.74
N SER A 383 17.83 18.69 -27.94
CA SER A 383 17.94 20.08 -28.33
C SER A 383 19.33 20.34 -28.90
N PRO A 384 19.46 20.81 -30.15
CA PRO A 384 20.75 21.09 -30.74
C PRO A 384 21.28 22.43 -30.20
N SER A 385 22.17 22.37 -29.22
CA SER A 385 23.29 23.32 -29.02
C SER A 385 24.08 23.01 -27.76
#